data_AF-A0A6V7MBV9-F1
#
_entry.id   AF-A0A6V7MBV9-F1
#
_cell.length_a   1.000
_cell.length_b   1.000
_cell.length_c   1.000
_cell.angle_alpha   90.00
_cell.angle_beta   90.00
_cell.angle_gamma   90.00
#
_symmetry.space_group_name_H-M   'P 1'
#
loop_
_entity.id
_entity.type
_entity.pdbx_description
1 polymer ?
#
loop_
_entity_poly.entity_id
_entity_poly.type
_entity_poly.pdbx_seq_one_letter_code
_entity_poly.pdbx_strand_id
1 'polypeptide(L)' 'KDWQWTPQTREPTYLKILNKFEDKRTAPYSIHQIATMGATEGKKVGQWFGPNTIGQVL' A
#
# COMPACT_ATOMS: atom_id res chain seq x y z
N LYS A 1 -10.94 -16.04 -9.89
CA LYS A 1 -10.91 -15.54 -8.47
C LYS A 1 -10.50 -16.66 -7.52
N ASP A 2 -9.78 -17.66 -8.04
CA ASP A 2 -9.73 -19.00 -7.42
C ASP A 2 -8.48 -19.20 -6.57
N TRP A 3 -7.60 -18.19 -6.55
CA TRP A 3 -6.40 -18.18 -5.73
C TRP A 3 -6.76 -17.95 -4.25
N GLN A 4 -6.20 -18.79 -3.38
CA GLN A 4 -6.31 -18.67 -1.93
C GLN A 4 -4.93 -18.72 -1.30
N TRP A 5 -4.74 -17.90 -0.27
CA TRP A 5 -3.48 -17.88 0.48
C TRP A 5 -3.41 -19.04 1.47
N THR A 6 -2.24 -19.65 1.58
CA THR A 6 -1.88 -20.61 2.64
C THR A 6 -0.53 -20.21 3.26
N PRO A 7 -0.23 -20.59 4.51
CA PRO A 7 1.06 -20.26 5.14
C PRO A 7 2.30 -20.76 4.39
N GLN A 8 2.15 -21.79 3.56
CA GLN A 8 3.22 -22.37 2.73
C GLN A 8 3.33 -21.69 1.35
N THR A 9 2.45 -20.74 1.04
CA THR A 9 2.43 -20.05 -0.25
C THR A 9 3.69 -19.23 -0.43
N ARG A 10 4.52 -19.62 -1.41
CA ARG A 10 5.73 -18.92 -1.84
C ARG A 10 5.70 -18.57 -3.33
N GLU A 11 4.49 -18.41 -3.86
CA GLU A 11 4.29 -18.13 -5.28
C GLU A 11 4.95 -16.77 -5.63
N PRO A 12 5.78 -16.70 -6.68
CA PRO A 12 6.56 -15.49 -6.97
C PRO A 12 5.72 -14.24 -7.22
N THR A 13 4.54 -14.38 -7.82
CA THR A 13 3.63 -13.27 -8.09
C THR A 13 3.04 -12.73 -6.79
N TYR A 14 2.58 -13.62 -5.90
CA TYR A 14 2.14 -13.26 -4.55
C TYR A 14 3.24 -12.50 -3.79
N LEU A 15 4.47 -13.02 -3.76
CA LEU A 15 5.57 -12.37 -3.08
C LEU A 15 5.94 -11.01 -3.71
N LYS A 16 5.87 -10.89 -5.04
CA LYS A 16 6.07 -9.61 -5.73
C LYS A 16 4.99 -8.59 -5.39
N ILE A 17 3.72 -9.02 -5.28
CA ILE A 17 2.62 -8.15 -4.87
C ILE A 17 2.85 -7.72 -3.42
N LEU A 18 3.11 -8.67 -2.51
CA LEU A 18 3.35 -8.38 -1.09
C LEU A 18 4.47 -7.37 -0.88
N ASN A 19 5.59 -7.52 -1.61
CA ASN A 19 6.72 -6.60 -1.56
C ASN A 19 6.38 -5.15 -1.92
N LYS A 20 5.31 -4.91 -2.70
CA LYS A 20 4.88 -3.55 -3.05
C LYS A 20 4.19 -2.82 -1.91
N PHE A 21 3.67 -3.54 -0.93
CA PHE A 21 2.92 -3.03 0.23
C PHE A 21 3.69 -3.17 1.55
N GLU A 22 4.96 -3.56 1.53
CA GLU A 22 5.79 -3.57 2.73
C GLU A 22 5.88 -2.17 3.36
N ASP A 23 6.06 -2.11 4.68
CA ASP A 23 6.30 -0.87 5.42
C ASP A 23 7.73 -0.33 5.23
N LYS A 24 8.20 -0.26 3.97
CA LYS A 24 9.50 0.30 3.57
C LYS A 24 9.27 1.47 2.63
N ARG A 25 10.05 2.55 2.80
CA ARG A 25 9.98 3.73 1.91
C ARG A 25 10.21 3.39 0.43
N THR A 26 10.94 2.32 0.14
CA THR A 26 11.22 1.84 -1.22
C THR A 26 10.05 1.10 -1.85
N ALA A 27 9.07 0.66 -1.05
CA ALA A 27 7.89 -0.02 -1.55
C ALA A 27 6.84 1.03 -2.01
N PRO A 28 6.33 0.93 -3.25
CA PRO A 28 5.52 1.98 -3.88
C PRO A 28 4.18 2.24 -3.18
N TYR A 29 3.59 1.23 -2.56
CA TYR A 29 2.32 1.34 -1.83
C TYR A 29 2.51 1.18 -0.32
N SER A 30 3.71 1.49 0.16
CA SER A 30 3.98 1.49 1.60
C SER A 30 3.20 2.59 2.32
N ILE A 31 2.98 2.41 3.62
CA ILE A 31 2.40 3.45 4.48
C ILE A 31 3.18 4.77 4.41
N HIS A 32 4.49 4.69 4.18
CA HIS A 32 5.37 5.84 4.02
C HIS A 32 5.06 6.63 2.76
N GLN A 33 4.91 5.94 1.62
CA GLN A 33 4.57 6.57 0.34
C GLN A 33 3.17 7.16 0.37
N ILE A 34 2.19 6.42 0.89
CA ILE A 34 0.79 6.87 1.01
C ILE A 34 0.70 8.12 1.90
N ALA A 35 1.37 8.13 3.05
CA ALA A 35 1.36 9.29 3.94
C ALA A 35 2.05 10.51 3.31
N THR A 36 3.12 10.29 2.53
CA THR A 36 3.85 11.37 1.85
C THR A 36 3.03 11.96 0.69
N MET A 37 2.39 11.12 -0.12
CA MET A 37 1.48 11.57 -1.18
C MET A 37 0.21 12.24 -0.63
N GLY A 38 -0.30 11.76 0.50
CA GLY A 38 -1.36 12.48 1.20
C GLY A 38 -0.97 13.90 1.60
N ALA A 39 0.29 14.12 1.97
CA ALA A 39 0.80 15.45 2.29
C ALA A 39 0.82 16.40 1.08
N THR A 40 1.03 15.89 -0.14
CA THR A 40 0.91 16.71 -1.36
C THR A 40 -0.54 17.06 -1.68
N GLU A 41 -1.49 16.21 -1.30
CA GLU A 41 -2.95 16.45 -1.40
C GLU A 41 -3.50 17.30 -0.23
N GLY A 42 -2.62 17.92 0.57
CA GLY A 42 -3.00 18.79 1.69
C GLY A 42 -3.43 18.05 2.96
N LYS A 43 -3.26 16.73 3.04
CA LYS A 43 -3.48 15.93 4.26
C LYS A 43 -2.17 15.74 5.01
N LYS A 44 -2.05 16.31 6.20
CA LYS A 44 -0.85 16.11 7.02
C LYS A 44 -0.68 14.63 7.38
N VAL A 45 0.58 14.19 7.48
CA VAL A 45 0.90 12.85 7.98
C VAL A 45 0.22 12.63 9.33
N GLY A 46 -0.50 11.50 9.45
CA GLY A 46 -1.29 11.17 10.64
C GLY A 46 -2.76 11.60 10.59
N GLN A 47 -3.20 12.30 9.53
CA GLN A 47 -4.63 12.53 9.30
C GLN A 47 -5.31 11.33 8.66
N TRP A 48 -6.58 11.14 9.00
CA TRP A 48 -7.39 10.08 8.44
C TRP A 48 -7.76 10.38 6.97
N PHE A 49 -7.58 9.39 6.10
CA PHE A 49 -7.96 9.44 4.69
C PHE A 49 -9.37 8.88 4.50
N GLY A 50 -10.28 9.69 3.95
CA GLY A 50 -11.58 9.19 3.51
C GLY A 50 -11.48 8.42 2.19
N PRO A 51 -12.55 7.71 1.78
CA PRO A 51 -12.56 6.89 0.56
C PRO A 51 -12.13 7.62 -0.72
N ASN A 52 -12.54 8.88 -0.88
CA ASN A 52 -12.15 9.70 -2.03
C ASN A 52 -10.65 10.03 -2.03
N THR A 53 -10.09 10.39 -0.87
CA THR A 53 -8.69 10.81 -0.77
C THR A 53 -7.74 9.62 -0.95
N ILE A 54 -8.04 8.46 -0.37
CA ILE A 54 -7.20 7.28 -0.60
C ILE A 54 -7.31 6.80 -2.05
N GLY A 55 -8.47 6.94 -2.69
CA GLY A 55 -8.64 6.61 -4.11
C GLY A 55 -7.89 7.55 -5.07
N GLN A 56 -7.58 8.78 -4.65
CA GLN A 56 -6.75 9.73 -5.40
C GLN A 56 -5.25 9.52 -5.16
N VAL A 57 -4.88 9.03 -3.98
CA VAL A 57 -3.48 8.79 -3.57
C VAL A 57 -2.94 7.44 -4.08
N LEU A 58 -3.80 6.45 -4.31
CA LEU A 58 -3.44 5.13 -4.87
C LEU A 58 -3.31 5.15 -6.40
#